data_AF-A0AAW2DYZ9-F1
#
_entry.id   AF-A0AAW2DYZ9-F1
#
_cell.length_a   1.000
_cell.length_b   1.000
_cell.length_c   1.000
_cell.angle_alpha   90.00
_cell.angle_beta   90.00
_cell.angle_gamma   90.00
#
_symmetry.space_group_name_H-M   'P 1'
#
loop_
_entity.id
_entity.type
_entity.pdbx_description
1 polymer ?
#
loop_
_entity_poly.entity_id
_entity_poly.type
_entity_poly.pdbx_seq_one_letter_code
_entity_poly.pdbx_strand_id
1 'polypeptide(L)'
;MQHHLINYISTSCYIRNMVSKQRRRMLVAGYDLDMSYITDHVLAMSFPAERMRAMFRNPLWQVKSVLDMTHQGHYKIYNLCIEETYDPSNFDGRVELYPFDDNHVPPLQLIKIFCESVHSWLSSDPKNIVAVHCMAGKGRTGLMVCAYLVYTGMTGDAALQLYADRRTTNNEGVSIPSQRRYVGYWESILSPPGGNTNGLPDVNLPKPCSRELWRIRLYDIVNVDTVFFVVSEMQEIPNQLYRPSVEVLRSSCRQVKKGYQRGSSPRYYLSFIGGDEEEKELELKEPNRVVQMDTENAIIYQKTCLDHYFDQPLRVTGDVRVIFYEKMFGGRLFYCCFNTAFIRNSLLQLTMGELDKVGKKGRSICGPDFCLELLFGPANAKHSFRSSSDEDVASDD
;
A
#
# COMPACT_ATOMS: atom_id res chain seq x y z
N MET A 1 -45.47 -21.18 1.35
CA MET A 1 -44.13 -21.15 0.69
C MET A 1 -43.81 -19.82 0.00
N GLN A 2 -44.71 -19.23 -0.80
CA GLN A 2 -44.47 -17.92 -1.45
C GLN A 2 -44.14 -16.77 -0.49
N HIS A 3 -44.85 -16.62 0.64
CA HIS A 3 -44.57 -15.55 1.61
C HIS A 3 -43.18 -15.67 2.27
N HIS A 4 -42.70 -16.88 2.56
CA HIS A 4 -41.35 -17.08 3.10
C HIS A 4 -40.26 -16.75 2.08
N LEU A 5 -40.49 -17.06 0.80
CA LEU A 5 -39.57 -16.75 -0.28
C LEU A 5 -39.49 -15.23 -0.53
N ILE A 6 -40.62 -14.53 -0.53
CA ILE A 6 -40.68 -13.06 -0.69
C ILE A 6 -40.01 -12.36 0.49
N ASN A 7 -40.28 -12.79 1.72
CA ASN A 7 -39.61 -12.26 2.91
C ASN A 7 -38.10 -12.54 2.88
N TYR A 8 -37.68 -13.73 2.46
CA TYR A 8 -36.26 -14.09 2.34
C TYR A 8 -35.53 -13.21 1.32
N ILE A 9 -36.12 -13.01 0.13
CA ILE A 9 -35.56 -12.15 -0.92
C ILE A 9 -35.48 -10.69 -0.45
N SER A 10 -36.57 -10.16 0.13
CA SER A 10 -36.62 -8.79 0.66
C SER A 10 -35.58 -8.55 1.75
N THR A 11 -35.46 -9.48 2.71
CA THR A 11 -34.47 -9.42 3.80
C THR A 11 -33.03 -9.49 3.26
N SER A 12 -32.77 -10.36 2.28
CA SER A 12 -31.46 -10.46 1.62
C SER A 12 -31.10 -9.18 0.84
N CYS A 13 -32.04 -8.58 0.10
CA CYS A 13 -31.83 -7.29 -0.56
C CYS A 13 -31.50 -6.18 0.45
N TYR A 14 -32.26 -6.10 1.55
CA TYR A 14 -32.05 -5.12 2.61
C TYR A 14 -30.66 -5.26 3.26
N ILE A 15 -30.27 -6.49 3.61
CA ILE A 15 -28.96 -6.79 4.19
C ILE A 15 -27.82 -6.45 3.22
N ARG A 16 -27.96 -6.80 1.94
CA ARG A 16 -26.95 -6.48 0.91
C ARG A 16 -26.78 -4.97 0.74
N ASN A 17 -27.86 -4.20 0.75
CA ASN A 17 -27.80 -2.73 0.71
C ASN A 17 -27.08 -2.15 1.94
N MET A 18 -27.35 -2.69 3.12
CA MET A 18 -26.67 -2.30 4.36
C MET A 18 -25.17 -2.61 4.32
N VAL A 19 -24.75 -3.75 3.75
CA VAL A 19 -23.34 -4.13 3.59
C VAL A 19 -22.65 -3.27 2.52
N SER A 20 -23.38 -2.86 1.48
CA SER A 20 -22.91 -1.92 0.46
C SER A 20 -22.67 -0.51 0.98
N LYS A 21 -23.43 -0.08 2.00
CA LYS A 21 -23.31 1.28 2.57
C LYS A 21 -23.37 2.31 1.43
N GLN A 22 -22.35 3.17 1.32
CA GLN A 22 -22.25 4.27 0.36
C GLN A 22 -21.56 3.86 -0.96
N ARG A 23 -21.65 2.57 -1.36
CA ARG A 23 -21.13 2.08 -2.65
C ARG A 23 -22.24 2.07 -3.69
N ARG A 24 -21.88 2.43 -4.93
CA ARG A 24 -22.83 2.38 -6.06
C ARG A 24 -23.11 0.92 -6.42
N ARG A 25 -24.38 0.62 -6.63
CA ARG A 25 -24.87 -0.71 -7.03
C ARG A 25 -25.48 -0.61 -8.43
N MET A 26 -25.36 -1.68 -9.19
CA MET A 26 -25.86 -1.77 -10.56
C MET A 26 -27.12 -2.63 -10.57
N LEU A 27 -28.17 -2.11 -11.21
CA LEU A 27 -29.42 -2.84 -11.45
C LEU A 27 -29.46 -3.29 -12.91
N VAL A 28 -29.33 -4.59 -13.18
CA VAL A 28 -29.40 -5.15 -14.55
C VAL A 28 -30.36 -6.32 -14.57
N ALA A 29 -31.36 -6.29 -15.46
CA ALA A 29 -32.36 -7.35 -15.62
C ALA A 29 -33.03 -7.78 -14.29
N GLY A 30 -33.24 -6.83 -13.38
CA GLY A 30 -33.79 -7.08 -12.03
C GLY A 30 -32.80 -7.59 -10.99
N TYR A 31 -31.53 -7.82 -11.36
CA TYR A 31 -30.46 -8.13 -10.42
C TYR A 31 -29.85 -6.86 -9.84
N ASP A 32 -29.79 -6.78 -8.51
CA ASP A 32 -29.15 -5.71 -7.76
C ASP A 32 -27.79 -6.19 -7.23
N LEU A 33 -26.72 -5.74 -7.86
CA LEU A 33 -25.34 -6.18 -7.58
C LEU A 33 -24.45 -5.01 -7.18
N ASP A 34 -23.59 -5.23 -6.18
CA ASP A 34 -22.54 -4.30 -5.76
C ASP A 34 -21.39 -4.34 -6.79
N MET A 35 -21.63 -3.69 -7.92
CA MET A 35 -20.83 -3.63 -9.14
C MET A 35 -20.91 -2.21 -9.72
N SER A 36 -19.83 -1.72 -10.33
CA SER A 36 -19.80 -0.38 -10.96
C SER A 36 -18.75 -0.32 -12.07
N TYR A 37 -19.13 0.22 -13.23
CA TYR A 37 -18.19 0.53 -14.31
C TYR A 37 -17.36 1.77 -13.92
N ILE A 38 -16.05 1.56 -13.78
CA ILE A 38 -15.10 2.64 -13.55
C ILE A 38 -14.78 3.31 -14.89
N THR A 39 -14.56 2.50 -15.91
CA THR A 39 -14.55 2.90 -17.33
C THR A 39 -15.46 1.96 -18.10
N ASP A 40 -15.58 2.14 -19.42
CA ASP A 40 -16.41 1.29 -20.27
C ASP A 40 -15.91 -0.17 -20.31
N HIS A 41 -14.61 -0.39 -20.06
CA HIS A 41 -13.97 -1.71 -20.11
C HIS A 41 -13.48 -2.23 -18.74
N VAL A 42 -13.56 -1.41 -17.68
CA VAL A 42 -13.10 -1.79 -16.34
C VAL A 42 -14.24 -1.74 -15.34
N LEU A 43 -14.64 -2.91 -14.86
CA LEU A 43 -15.69 -3.12 -13.88
C LEU A 43 -15.09 -3.43 -12.50
N ALA A 44 -15.53 -2.72 -11.47
CA ALA A 44 -15.16 -2.99 -10.08
C ALA A 44 -16.35 -3.59 -9.32
N MET A 45 -16.13 -4.64 -8.53
CA MET A 45 -17.21 -5.31 -7.81
C MET A 45 -16.83 -5.83 -6.42
N SER A 46 -17.85 -6.14 -5.62
CA SER A 46 -17.69 -6.93 -4.39
C SER A 46 -17.58 -8.43 -4.69
N PHE A 47 -17.11 -9.21 -3.72
CA PHE A 47 -16.85 -10.64 -3.89
C PHE A 47 -18.09 -11.42 -4.38
N PRO A 48 -17.97 -12.24 -5.44
CA PRO A 48 -19.03 -13.15 -5.87
C PRO A 48 -19.08 -14.34 -4.91
N ALA A 49 -20.08 -14.34 -4.04
CA ALA A 49 -20.23 -15.30 -2.97
C ALA A 49 -21.16 -16.46 -3.35
N GLU A 50 -20.80 -17.65 -2.88
CA GLU A 50 -21.67 -18.83 -2.86
C GLU A 50 -22.33 -19.01 -1.49
N ARG A 51 -23.38 -19.84 -1.44
CA ARG A 51 -24.04 -20.31 -0.22
C ARG A 51 -24.48 -19.16 0.71
N MET A 52 -24.31 -19.33 2.03
CA MET A 52 -24.82 -18.39 3.03
C MET A 52 -24.27 -16.96 2.91
N ARG A 53 -23.09 -16.78 2.32
CA ARG A 53 -22.49 -15.45 2.14
C ARG A 53 -23.15 -14.66 1.01
N ALA A 54 -23.84 -15.32 0.08
CA ALA A 54 -24.67 -14.66 -0.93
C ALA A 54 -25.84 -13.86 -0.32
N MET A 55 -26.19 -14.10 0.95
CA MET A 55 -27.16 -13.27 1.68
C MET A 55 -26.63 -11.85 1.99
N PHE A 56 -25.31 -11.66 1.98
CA PHE A 56 -24.65 -10.40 2.37
C PHE A 56 -23.81 -9.79 1.23
N ARG A 57 -23.52 -10.57 0.19
CA ARG A 57 -22.65 -10.23 -0.95
C ARG A 57 -23.34 -10.53 -2.27
N ASN A 58 -22.66 -10.27 -3.39
CA ASN A 58 -23.18 -10.59 -4.72
C ASN A 58 -23.29 -12.11 -4.87
N PRO A 59 -24.49 -12.67 -5.13
CA PRO A 59 -24.60 -14.10 -5.44
C PRO A 59 -23.82 -14.41 -6.71
N LEU A 60 -22.91 -15.40 -6.66
CA LEU A 60 -22.01 -15.72 -7.78
C LEU A 60 -22.78 -15.95 -9.09
N TRP A 61 -23.87 -16.71 -9.05
CA TRP A 61 -24.69 -17.02 -10.22
C TRP A 61 -25.33 -15.76 -10.85
N GLN A 62 -25.66 -14.74 -10.05
CA GLN A 62 -26.19 -13.47 -10.57
C GLN A 62 -25.08 -12.67 -11.26
N VAL A 63 -23.87 -12.68 -10.69
CA VAL A 63 -22.71 -12.05 -11.33
C VAL A 63 -22.43 -12.70 -12.67
N LYS A 64 -22.37 -14.05 -12.71
CA LYS A 64 -22.22 -14.82 -13.95
C LYS A 64 -23.31 -14.49 -14.97
N SER A 65 -24.58 -14.54 -14.57
CA SER A 65 -25.71 -14.22 -15.45
C SER A 65 -25.63 -12.81 -16.03
N VAL A 66 -25.29 -11.80 -15.21
CA VAL A 66 -25.17 -10.41 -15.69
C VAL A 66 -24.01 -10.30 -16.67
N LEU A 67 -22.85 -10.86 -16.35
CA LEU A 67 -21.68 -10.81 -17.23
C LEU A 67 -21.93 -11.55 -18.56
N ASP A 68 -22.63 -12.68 -18.55
CA ASP A 68 -23.01 -13.39 -19.78
C ASP A 68 -24.04 -12.61 -20.60
N MET A 69 -25.02 -11.98 -19.96
CA MET A 69 -26.04 -11.19 -20.67
C MET A 69 -25.44 -9.96 -21.34
N THR A 70 -24.46 -9.30 -20.71
CA THR A 70 -23.89 -8.05 -21.22
C THR A 70 -22.60 -8.21 -22.00
N HIS A 71 -21.79 -9.24 -21.69
CA HIS A 71 -20.42 -9.42 -22.19
C HIS A 71 -20.08 -10.89 -22.46
N GLN A 72 -21.02 -11.66 -23.02
CA GLN A 72 -20.83 -13.08 -23.34
C GLN A 72 -19.53 -13.29 -24.11
N GLY A 73 -18.63 -14.14 -23.61
CA GLY A 73 -17.36 -14.40 -24.31
C GLY A 73 -16.24 -13.39 -24.01
N HIS A 74 -16.58 -12.20 -23.51
CA HIS A 74 -15.72 -11.01 -23.53
C HIS A 74 -15.41 -10.45 -22.14
N TYR A 75 -15.53 -11.22 -21.07
CA TYR A 75 -15.12 -10.77 -19.73
C TYR A 75 -14.02 -11.66 -19.14
N LYS A 76 -13.17 -11.06 -18.31
CA LYS A 76 -12.18 -11.77 -17.48
C LYS A 76 -12.19 -11.23 -16.06
N ILE A 77 -12.09 -12.12 -15.07
CA ILE A 77 -12.21 -11.78 -13.65
C ILE A 77 -10.85 -11.80 -12.97
N TYR A 78 -10.61 -10.79 -12.13
CA TYR A 78 -9.41 -10.68 -11.32
C TYR A 78 -9.77 -10.68 -9.84
N ASN A 79 -9.40 -11.75 -9.13
CA ASN A 79 -9.62 -11.89 -7.70
C ASN A 79 -8.38 -11.45 -6.91
N LEU A 80 -8.55 -10.44 -6.07
CA LEU A 80 -7.49 -9.88 -5.23
C LEU A 80 -7.45 -10.46 -3.80
N CYS A 81 -8.33 -11.41 -3.49
CA CYS A 81 -8.45 -11.98 -2.14
C CYS A 81 -7.46 -13.12 -1.95
N ILE A 82 -6.70 -13.06 -0.86
CA ILE A 82 -5.93 -14.22 -0.38
C ILE A 82 -6.79 -15.13 0.49
N GLU A 83 -7.74 -14.53 1.21
CA GLU A 83 -8.56 -15.21 2.20
C GLU A 83 -9.64 -16.12 1.61
N GLU A 84 -10.02 -15.92 0.35
CA GLU A 84 -11.17 -16.55 -0.25
C GLU A 84 -11.02 -16.72 -1.77
N THR A 85 -11.44 -17.88 -2.25
CA THR A 85 -11.48 -18.24 -3.67
C THR A 85 -12.80 -18.97 -3.98
N TYR A 86 -13.04 -19.19 -5.26
CA TYR A 86 -14.17 -19.95 -5.79
C TYR A 86 -13.71 -20.69 -7.04
N ASP A 87 -14.46 -21.70 -7.48
CA ASP A 87 -14.11 -22.48 -8.66
C ASP A 87 -14.14 -21.58 -9.92
N PRO A 88 -13.00 -21.40 -10.64
CA PRO A 88 -12.95 -20.64 -11.88
C PRO A 88 -13.87 -21.17 -12.98
N SER A 89 -14.29 -22.43 -12.93
CA SER A 89 -15.21 -23.04 -13.90
C SER A 89 -16.55 -22.30 -13.97
N ASN A 90 -16.98 -21.68 -12.86
CA ASN A 90 -18.17 -20.83 -12.79
C ASN A 90 -18.13 -19.64 -13.76
N PHE A 91 -16.94 -19.25 -14.22
CA PHE A 91 -16.70 -18.15 -15.14
C PHE A 91 -15.92 -18.59 -16.39
N ASP A 92 -16.13 -19.84 -16.80
CA ASP A 92 -15.51 -20.45 -17.98
C ASP A 92 -13.97 -20.47 -17.93
N GLY A 93 -13.41 -20.57 -16.71
CA GLY A 93 -11.96 -20.57 -16.49
C GLY A 93 -11.30 -19.19 -16.62
N ARG A 94 -12.06 -18.12 -16.86
CA ARG A 94 -11.54 -16.75 -17.06
C ARG A 94 -11.33 -16.00 -15.76
N VAL A 95 -10.66 -16.63 -14.79
CA VAL A 95 -10.35 -16.05 -13.48
C VAL A 95 -8.85 -16.09 -13.23
N GLU A 96 -8.24 -14.95 -12.92
CA GLU A 96 -6.87 -14.86 -12.43
C GLU A 96 -6.81 -14.36 -10.99
N LEU A 97 -5.81 -14.83 -10.25
CA LEU A 97 -5.58 -14.47 -8.84
C LEU A 97 -4.40 -13.52 -8.74
N TYR A 98 -4.58 -12.39 -8.08
CA TYR A 98 -3.52 -11.45 -7.68
C TYR A 98 -3.66 -11.12 -6.19
N PRO A 99 -3.44 -12.11 -5.31
CA PRO A 99 -3.86 -12.05 -3.92
C PRO A 99 -2.96 -11.16 -3.06
N PHE A 100 -3.58 -10.34 -2.20
CA PHE A 100 -2.89 -9.65 -1.10
C PHE A 100 -3.85 -9.32 0.05
N ASP A 101 -3.26 -9.09 1.24
CA ASP A 101 -3.98 -8.93 2.49
C ASP A 101 -4.99 -7.78 2.50
N ASP A 102 -6.12 -7.99 3.19
CA ASP A 102 -7.11 -6.93 3.36
C ASP A 102 -6.56 -5.74 4.14
N ASN A 103 -6.87 -4.53 3.67
CA ASN A 103 -6.32 -3.28 4.18
C ASN A 103 -4.77 -3.20 4.10
N HIS A 104 -4.12 -4.01 3.26
CA HIS A 104 -2.70 -3.92 2.92
C HIS A 104 -2.50 -3.32 1.52
N VAL A 105 -1.23 -3.09 1.19
CA VAL A 105 -0.69 -2.76 -0.13
C VAL A 105 -0.06 -4.01 -0.76
N PRO A 106 -0.06 -4.19 -2.08
CA PRO A 106 0.65 -5.27 -2.76
C PRO A 106 2.11 -4.90 -3.06
N PRO A 107 2.99 -5.88 -3.36
CA PRO A 107 4.28 -5.59 -3.98
C PRO A 107 4.12 -4.87 -5.32
N LEU A 108 5.03 -3.96 -5.67
CA LEU A 108 4.99 -3.27 -6.97
C LEU A 108 5.08 -4.23 -8.17
N GLN A 109 5.82 -5.33 -8.02
CA GLN A 109 5.85 -6.41 -9.02
C GLN A 109 4.47 -7.00 -9.28
N LEU A 110 3.64 -7.16 -8.23
CA LEU A 110 2.28 -7.69 -8.36
C LEU A 110 1.38 -6.70 -9.13
N ILE A 111 1.56 -5.40 -8.89
CA ILE A 111 0.87 -4.35 -9.64
C ILE A 111 1.25 -4.41 -11.12
N LYS A 112 2.55 -4.55 -11.43
CA LYS A 112 3.05 -4.65 -12.80
C LYS A 112 2.39 -5.80 -13.56
N ILE A 113 2.52 -7.02 -13.08
CA ILE A 113 2.03 -8.20 -13.81
C ILE A 113 0.49 -8.19 -13.91
N PHE A 114 -0.20 -7.60 -12.94
CA PHE A 114 -1.65 -7.37 -13.02
C PHE A 114 -1.99 -6.42 -14.16
N CYS A 115 -1.32 -5.27 -14.24
CA CYS A 115 -1.58 -4.27 -15.28
C CYS A 115 -1.28 -4.82 -16.67
N GLU A 116 -0.19 -5.57 -16.83
CA GLU A 116 0.18 -6.25 -18.07
C GLU A 116 -0.87 -7.30 -18.49
N SER A 117 -1.36 -8.13 -17.56
CA SER A 117 -2.43 -9.10 -17.85
C SER A 117 -3.74 -8.42 -18.25
N VAL A 118 -4.15 -7.39 -17.51
CA VAL A 118 -5.37 -6.62 -17.82
C VAL A 118 -5.26 -5.98 -19.20
N HIS A 119 -4.13 -5.32 -19.49
CA HIS A 119 -3.91 -4.68 -20.78
C HIS A 119 -3.91 -5.70 -21.92
N SER A 120 -3.21 -6.82 -21.76
CA SER A 120 -3.17 -7.90 -22.76
C SER A 120 -4.57 -8.43 -23.10
N TRP A 121 -5.41 -8.65 -22.09
CA TRP A 121 -6.79 -9.09 -22.31
C TRP A 121 -7.63 -8.03 -23.05
N LEU A 122 -7.59 -6.78 -22.58
CA LEU A 122 -8.38 -5.69 -23.16
C LEU A 122 -7.95 -5.34 -24.58
N SER A 123 -6.67 -5.48 -24.90
CA SER A 123 -6.14 -5.24 -26.25
C SER A 123 -6.40 -6.38 -27.23
N SER A 124 -6.83 -7.55 -26.77
CA SER A 124 -7.08 -8.70 -27.65
C SER A 124 -8.41 -8.63 -28.41
N ASP A 125 -9.41 -7.91 -27.90
CA ASP A 125 -10.69 -7.66 -28.57
C ASP A 125 -11.33 -6.37 -27.99
N PRO A 126 -11.79 -5.41 -28.82
CA PRO A 126 -12.40 -4.17 -28.34
C PRO A 126 -13.69 -4.38 -27.52
N LYS A 127 -14.33 -5.55 -27.59
CA LYS A 127 -15.49 -5.89 -26.75
C LYS A 127 -15.09 -6.37 -25.37
N ASN A 128 -13.81 -6.67 -25.15
CA ASN A 128 -13.37 -7.22 -23.89
C ASN A 128 -13.52 -6.22 -22.74
N ILE A 129 -13.92 -6.76 -21.60
CA ILE A 129 -13.94 -6.05 -20.32
C ILE A 129 -13.22 -6.88 -19.26
N VAL A 130 -12.80 -6.22 -18.18
CA VAL A 130 -12.30 -6.88 -16.97
C VAL A 130 -13.20 -6.58 -15.78
N ALA A 131 -13.39 -7.57 -14.92
CA ALA A 131 -14.08 -7.43 -13.64
C ALA A 131 -13.11 -7.68 -12.48
N VAL A 132 -12.73 -6.63 -11.77
CA VAL A 132 -11.76 -6.67 -10.66
C VAL A 132 -12.51 -6.65 -9.34
N HIS A 133 -12.17 -7.56 -8.42
CA HIS A 133 -12.85 -7.61 -7.13
C HIS A 133 -11.92 -7.94 -5.96
N CYS A 134 -12.35 -7.52 -4.79
CA CYS A 134 -11.87 -8.02 -3.51
C CYS A 134 -13.08 -8.40 -2.65
N MET A 135 -12.97 -8.41 -1.32
CA MET A 135 -14.14 -8.63 -0.45
C MET A 135 -15.26 -7.60 -0.66
N ALA A 136 -14.92 -6.31 -0.59
CA ALA A 136 -15.89 -5.22 -0.68
C ALA A 136 -15.85 -4.43 -2.00
N GLY A 137 -14.82 -4.63 -2.82
CA GLY A 137 -14.61 -3.84 -4.03
C GLY A 137 -14.30 -2.36 -3.73
N LYS A 138 -13.57 -2.05 -2.65
CA LYS A 138 -13.25 -0.66 -2.23
C LYS A 138 -11.75 -0.38 -2.28
N GLY A 139 -11.01 -0.73 -1.22
CA GLY A 139 -9.58 -0.41 -1.09
C GLY A 139 -8.67 -1.17 -2.05
N ARG A 140 -8.56 -2.50 -1.91
CA ARG A 140 -7.71 -3.35 -2.77
C ARG A 140 -8.04 -3.21 -4.26
N THR A 141 -9.33 -3.35 -4.60
CA THR A 141 -9.82 -3.16 -5.96
C THR A 141 -9.50 -1.76 -6.48
N GLY A 142 -9.72 -0.72 -5.67
CA GLY A 142 -9.41 0.64 -6.08
C GLY A 142 -7.93 0.86 -6.34
N LEU A 143 -7.04 0.34 -5.48
CA LEU A 143 -5.60 0.42 -5.71
C LEU A 143 -5.22 -0.19 -7.07
N MET A 144 -5.62 -1.45 -7.33
CA MET A 144 -5.24 -2.14 -8.56
C MET A 144 -5.87 -1.51 -9.81
N VAL A 145 -7.14 -1.10 -9.73
CA VAL A 145 -7.82 -0.40 -10.83
C VAL A 145 -7.16 0.95 -11.10
N CYS A 146 -6.86 1.74 -10.06
CA CYS A 146 -6.17 3.02 -10.23
C CYS A 146 -4.78 2.82 -10.83
N ALA A 147 -4.04 1.80 -10.38
CA ALA A 147 -2.73 1.49 -10.95
C ALA A 147 -2.82 1.13 -12.44
N TYR A 148 -3.86 0.41 -12.88
CA TYR A 148 -4.10 0.15 -14.30
C TYR A 148 -4.45 1.42 -15.09
N LEU A 149 -5.29 2.30 -14.54
CA LEU A 149 -5.61 3.57 -15.18
C LEU A 149 -4.36 4.45 -15.35
N VAL A 150 -3.49 4.45 -14.35
CA VAL A 150 -2.18 5.12 -14.41
C VAL A 150 -1.28 4.48 -15.46
N TYR A 151 -1.25 3.14 -15.52
CA TYR A 151 -0.53 2.40 -16.56
C TYR A 151 -1.02 2.72 -17.98
N THR A 152 -2.27 3.17 -18.15
CA THR A 152 -2.82 3.64 -19.43
C THR A 152 -2.67 5.16 -19.66
N GLY A 153 -1.90 5.86 -18.83
CA GLY A 153 -1.54 7.27 -19.03
C GLY A 153 -2.30 8.30 -18.18
N MET A 154 -3.10 7.87 -17.20
CA MET A 154 -3.75 8.78 -16.26
C MET A 154 -2.81 9.17 -15.11
N THR A 155 -2.94 10.37 -14.55
CA THR A 155 -2.22 10.71 -13.30
C THR A 155 -2.81 9.94 -12.11
N GLY A 156 -2.00 9.65 -11.08
CA GLY A 156 -2.43 8.93 -9.88
C GLY A 156 -3.64 9.56 -9.18
N ASP A 157 -3.63 10.88 -9.02
CA ASP A 157 -4.73 11.61 -8.37
C ASP A 157 -6.03 11.56 -9.18
N ALA A 158 -5.96 11.75 -10.50
CA ALA A 158 -7.13 11.63 -11.37
C ALA A 158 -7.71 10.21 -11.36
N ALA A 159 -6.86 9.17 -11.34
CA ALA A 159 -7.30 7.78 -11.25
C ALA A 159 -8.01 7.50 -9.92
N LEU A 160 -7.44 7.96 -8.81
CA LEU A 160 -8.03 7.84 -7.47
C LEU A 160 -9.37 8.56 -7.37
N GLN A 161 -9.48 9.75 -7.97
CA GLN A 161 -10.72 10.54 -8.00
C GLN A 161 -11.78 9.87 -8.86
N LEU A 162 -11.45 9.46 -10.08
CA LEU A 162 -12.37 8.75 -10.97
C LEU A 162 -12.93 7.49 -10.30
N TYR A 163 -12.06 6.71 -9.66
CA TYR A 163 -12.50 5.52 -8.94
C TYR A 163 -13.45 5.86 -7.78
N ALA A 164 -13.15 6.91 -7.01
CA ALA A 164 -14.02 7.36 -5.93
C ALA A 164 -15.41 7.77 -6.43
N ASP A 165 -15.45 8.57 -7.49
CA ASP A 165 -16.68 9.08 -8.10
C ASP A 165 -17.55 7.96 -8.67
N ARG A 166 -16.93 7.00 -9.35
CA ARG A 166 -17.64 5.88 -10.00
C ARG A 166 -18.04 4.77 -9.03
N ARG A 167 -17.23 4.53 -7.99
CA ARG A 167 -17.46 3.40 -7.08
C ARG A 167 -18.31 3.76 -5.86
N THR A 168 -18.27 5.01 -5.42
CA THR A 168 -18.92 5.44 -4.16
C THR A 168 -19.86 6.63 -4.37
N THR A 169 -20.72 6.87 -3.38
CA THR A 169 -21.62 8.02 -3.35
C THR A 169 -21.09 9.15 -2.46
N ASN A 170 -20.08 8.88 -1.64
CA ASN A 170 -19.45 9.82 -0.72
C ASN A 170 -18.04 10.25 -1.16
N ASN A 171 -17.64 9.91 -2.38
CA ASN A 171 -16.30 10.13 -2.93
C ASN A 171 -15.15 9.58 -2.08
N GLU A 172 -15.40 8.55 -1.28
CA GLU A 172 -14.35 7.80 -0.59
C GLU A 172 -14.05 6.51 -1.34
N GLY A 173 -13.25 6.55 -2.40
CA GLY A 173 -12.77 5.34 -3.09
C GLY A 173 -11.69 4.61 -2.27
N VAL A 174 -10.43 4.80 -2.67
CA VAL A 174 -9.26 4.34 -1.93
C VAL A 174 -8.99 5.30 -0.77
N SER A 175 -9.41 4.91 0.43
CA SER A 175 -9.38 5.74 1.65
C SER A 175 -8.19 5.45 2.56
N ILE A 176 -7.43 4.37 2.30
CA ILE A 176 -6.25 4.02 3.10
C ILE A 176 -5.05 4.79 2.53
N PRO A 177 -4.40 5.68 3.31
CA PRO A 177 -3.26 6.47 2.84
C PRO A 177 -2.14 5.64 2.21
N SER A 178 -1.76 4.51 2.81
CA SER A 178 -0.71 3.67 2.21
C SER A 178 -1.12 3.09 0.86
N GLN A 179 -2.40 2.81 0.62
CA GLN A 179 -2.87 2.35 -0.69
C GLN A 179 -2.78 3.47 -1.73
N ARG A 180 -3.09 4.72 -1.35
CA ARG A 180 -2.90 5.90 -2.22
C ARG A 180 -1.42 6.16 -2.49
N ARG A 181 -0.57 6.05 -1.46
CA ARG A 181 0.90 6.17 -1.57
C ARG A 181 1.47 5.18 -2.57
N TYR A 182 0.97 3.94 -2.62
CA TYR A 182 1.41 2.94 -3.59
C TYR A 182 0.95 3.24 -5.02
N VAL A 183 -0.19 3.92 -5.22
CA VAL A 183 -0.55 4.45 -6.55
C VAL A 183 0.45 5.54 -6.97
N GLY A 184 0.86 6.42 -6.06
CA GLY A 184 1.89 7.42 -6.34
C GLY A 184 3.29 6.81 -6.58
N TYR A 185 3.68 5.78 -5.82
CA TYR A 185 4.90 5.02 -6.09
C TYR A 185 4.86 4.37 -7.47
N TRP A 186 3.73 3.76 -7.83
CA TRP A 186 3.52 3.17 -9.14
C TRP A 186 3.65 4.20 -10.26
N GLU A 187 2.98 5.35 -10.14
CA GLU A 187 3.11 6.46 -11.11
C GLU A 187 4.56 6.90 -11.28
N SER A 188 5.31 7.07 -10.19
CA SER A 188 6.69 7.57 -10.23
C SER A 188 7.72 6.62 -10.89
N ILE A 189 7.35 5.35 -11.12
CA ILE A 189 8.23 4.37 -11.76
C ILE A 189 7.81 4.03 -13.19
N LEU A 190 6.78 4.70 -13.71
CA LEU A 190 6.39 4.60 -15.11
C LEU A 190 7.10 5.69 -15.91
N SER A 191 7.73 5.30 -17.01
CA SER A 191 8.29 6.24 -17.97
C SER A 191 7.41 6.32 -19.22
N PRO A 192 7.42 7.46 -19.94
CA PRO A 192 6.71 7.58 -21.20
C PRO A 192 7.07 6.44 -22.16
N PRO A 193 6.15 6.03 -23.04
CA PRO A 193 6.40 4.95 -24.00
C PRO A 193 7.67 5.23 -24.82
N GLY A 194 8.67 4.35 -24.71
CA GLY A 194 9.82 4.38 -25.61
C GLY A 194 9.37 4.08 -27.06
N GLY A 195 10.11 4.55 -28.06
CA GLY A 195 9.72 4.48 -29.49
C GLY A 195 9.43 3.09 -30.08
N ASN A 196 9.67 2.01 -29.33
CA ASN A 196 9.41 0.61 -29.70
C ASN A 196 8.26 -0.05 -28.93
N THR A 197 7.60 0.65 -28.01
CA THR A 197 6.45 0.13 -27.26
C THR A 197 5.17 0.53 -27.98
N ASN A 198 4.17 -0.36 -28.03
CA ASN A 198 2.85 -0.10 -28.64
C ASN A 198 2.02 0.92 -27.83
N GLY A 199 2.61 2.07 -27.46
CA GLY A 199 2.00 3.10 -26.62
C GLY A 199 1.94 2.77 -25.13
N LEU A 200 2.63 1.72 -24.67
CA LEU A 200 2.67 1.31 -23.25
C LEU A 200 3.85 1.96 -22.51
N PRO A 201 3.67 2.38 -21.25
CA PRO A 201 4.78 2.91 -20.47
C PRO A 201 5.78 1.79 -20.09
N ASP A 202 7.05 2.15 -20.06
CA ASP A 202 8.09 1.29 -19.52
C ASP A 202 8.02 1.29 -17.98
N VAL A 203 8.02 0.09 -17.38
CA VAL A 203 7.92 -0.08 -15.92
C VAL A 203 9.30 -0.28 -15.29
N ASN A 204 9.84 0.77 -14.69
CA ASN A 204 11.14 0.80 -14.05
C ASN A 204 11.06 0.41 -12.57
N LEU A 205 10.83 -0.88 -12.31
CA LEU A 205 10.75 -1.37 -10.92
C LEU A 205 12.03 -1.07 -10.14
N PRO A 206 11.91 -0.50 -8.92
CA PRO A 206 13.08 -0.16 -8.14
C PRO A 206 13.83 -1.44 -7.73
N LYS A 207 15.16 -1.38 -7.77
CA LYS A 207 16.00 -2.46 -7.23
C LYS A 207 15.74 -2.59 -5.72
N PRO A 208 15.63 -3.82 -5.18
CA PRO A 208 15.49 -4.02 -3.74
C PRO A 208 16.60 -3.28 -2.98
N CYS A 209 16.20 -2.36 -2.11
CA CYS A 209 17.14 -1.52 -1.38
C CYS A 209 16.93 -1.72 0.13
N SER A 210 17.92 -2.33 0.79
CA SER A 210 17.88 -2.42 2.25
C SER A 210 18.19 -1.06 2.88
N ARG A 211 17.45 -0.69 3.92
CA ARG A 211 17.66 0.50 4.74
C ARG A 211 17.83 0.09 6.20
N GLU A 212 18.65 0.83 6.92
CA GLU A 212 18.85 0.66 8.37
C GLU A 212 17.95 1.62 9.12
N LEU A 213 16.94 1.14 9.84
CA LEU A 213 16.06 1.94 10.67
C LEU A 213 16.72 2.17 12.04
N TRP A 214 17.04 3.43 12.34
CA TRP A 214 17.76 3.87 13.54
C TRP A 214 16.85 4.39 14.63
N ARG A 215 15.70 4.96 14.27
CA ARG A 215 14.76 5.56 15.23
C ARG A 215 13.33 5.50 14.72
N ILE A 216 12.41 5.20 15.64
CA ILE A 216 10.98 5.49 15.50
C ILE A 216 10.62 6.54 16.55
N ARG A 217 9.92 7.59 16.15
CA ARG A 217 9.51 8.66 17.04
C ARG A 217 8.08 9.12 16.77
N LEU A 218 7.35 9.38 17.84
CA LEU A 218 5.99 9.90 17.82
C LEU A 218 6.00 11.27 18.52
N TYR A 219 5.80 12.33 17.75
CA TYR A 219 5.71 13.70 18.25
C TYR A 219 4.28 14.05 18.66
N ASP A 220 4.15 14.97 19.61
CA ASP A 220 2.88 15.52 20.10
C ASP A 220 1.89 14.42 20.53
N ILE A 221 2.36 13.48 21.35
CA ILE A 221 1.53 12.44 21.94
C ILE A 221 0.89 12.95 23.24
N VAL A 222 -0.38 12.63 23.47
CA VAL A 222 -1.10 13.02 24.70
C VAL A 222 -1.62 11.81 25.46
N ASN A 223 -1.67 11.92 26.79
CA ASN A 223 -2.31 10.97 27.69
C ASN A 223 -1.71 9.54 27.71
N VAL A 224 -0.55 9.31 27.09
CA VAL A 224 0.16 8.02 27.12
C VAL A 224 1.67 8.23 27.17
N ASP A 225 2.34 7.38 27.95
CA ASP A 225 3.80 7.42 28.13
C ASP A 225 4.53 6.33 27.35
N THR A 226 3.78 5.42 26.73
CA THR A 226 4.32 4.29 25.95
C THR A 226 3.36 3.90 24.83
N VAL A 227 3.92 3.63 23.66
CA VAL A 227 3.21 3.06 22.50
C VAL A 227 4.01 1.88 21.99
N PHE A 228 3.36 0.74 21.83
CA PHE A 228 3.99 -0.47 21.29
C PHE A 228 3.92 -0.46 19.77
N PHE A 229 4.90 -1.07 19.11
CA PHE A 229 4.90 -1.20 17.66
C PHE A 229 5.42 -2.55 17.20
N VAL A 230 5.00 -2.94 16.00
CA VAL A 230 5.44 -4.11 15.27
C VAL A 230 5.89 -3.68 13.89
N VAL A 231 7.11 -4.04 13.52
CA VAL A 231 7.65 -3.88 12.16
C VAL A 231 7.55 -5.23 11.45
N SER A 232 6.97 -5.21 10.25
CA SER A 232 6.80 -6.38 9.41
C SER A 232 7.25 -6.11 7.98
N GLU A 233 7.79 -7.13 7.33
CA GLU A 233 8.24 -7.08 5.93
C GLU A 233 7.50 -8.12 5.10
N MET A 234 7.34 -7.86 3.80
CA MET A 234 6.82 -8.87 2.89
C MET A 234 7.88 -9.93 2.60
N GLN A 235 7.53 -11.19 2.85
CA GLN A 235 8.39 -12.32 2.52
C GLN A 235 8.05 -12.89 1.14
N GLU A 236 9.06 -13.04 0.29
CA GLU A 236 8.92 -13.76 -0.96
C GLU A 236 8.93 -15.28 -0.71
N ILE A 237 7.92 -15.97 -1.24
CA ILE A 237 7.83 -17.42 -1.21
C ILE A 237 8.05 -17.94 -2.64
N PRO A 238 9.01 -18.86 -2.86
CA PRO A 238 9.25 -19.41 -4.19
C PRO A 238 7.98 -19.98 -4.83
N ASN A 239 7.79 -19.68 -6.12
CA ASN A 239 6.65 -20.14 -6.92
C ASN A 239 5.26 -19.69 -6.43
N GLN A 240 5.20 -18.71 -5.53
CA GLN A 240 3.94 -18.11 -5.09
C GLN A 240 3.90 -16.64 -5.44
N LEU A 241 2.72 -16.22 -5.90
CA LEU A 241 2.48 -14.82 -6.20
C LEU A 241 2.18 -13.99 -4.93
N TYR A 242 1.57 -14.63 -3.94
CA TYR A 242 1.29 -14.03 -2.63
C TYR A 242 2.58 -13.90 -1.81
N ARG A 243 2.76 -12.74 -1.18
CA ARG A 243 3.88 -12.47 -0.26
C ARG A 243 3.33 -12.11 1.12
N PRO A 244 3.35 -13.03 2.11
CA PRO A 244 2.83 -12.74 3.43
C PRO A 244 3.68 -11.70 4.16
N SER A 245 3.04 -10.92 5.03
CA SER A 245 3.73 -10.01 5.94
C SER A 245 4.23 -10.79 7.16
N VAL A 246 5.54 -10.72 7.43
CA VAL A 246 6.21 -11.42 8.53
C VAL A 246 6.73 -10.41 9.54
N GLU A 247 6.46 -10.65 10.82
CA GLU A 247 6.99 -9.83 11.92
C GLU A 247 8.52 -9.96 12.00
N VAL A 248 9.19 -8.81 11.91
CA VAL A 248 10.65 -8.70 12.02
C VAL A 248 11.03 -8.29 13.43
N LEU A 249 10.29 -7.35 14.01
CA LEU A 249 10.55 -6.85 15.37
C LEU A 249 9.27 -6.36 16.03
N ARG A 250 9.20 -6.54 17.34
CA ARG A 250 8.23 -5.89 18.23
C ARG A 250 8.93 -5.16 19.36
N SER A 251 8.53 -3.92 19.60
CA SER A 251 9.14 -3.07 20.62
C SER A 251 8.17 -1.97 21.08
N SER A 252 8.67 -0.96 21.79
CA SER A 252 7.88 0.16 22.32
C SER A 252 8.64 1.49 22.25
N CYS A 253 7.94 2.55 21.85
CA CYS A 253 8.35 3.93 22.03
C CYS A 253 7.98 4.39 23.45
N ARG A 254 8.89 5.09 24.15
CA ARG A 254 8.69 5.56 25.52
C ARG A 254 9.06 7.04 25.66
N GLN A 255 8.55 7.69 26.70
CA GLN A 255 8.81 9.11 26.93
C GLN A 255 10.30 9.39 27.16
N VAL A 256 10.79 10.44 26.49
CA VAL A 256 12.16 10.94 26.70
C VAL A 256 12.28 11.61 28.07
N LYS A 257 12.99 10.99 29.02
CA LYS A 257 13.26 11.59 30.35
C LYS A 257 14.47 12.53 30.28
N LYS A 258 14.36 13.73 30.87
CA LYS A 258 15.51 14.64 31.05
C LYS A 258 16.64 13.91 31.79
N GLY A 259 17.84 13.90 31.21
CA GLY A 259 19.04 13.29 31.79
C GLY A 259 19.38 11.89 31.30
N TYR A 260 18.65 11.32 30.33
CA TYR A 260 19.04 10.05 29.69
C TYR A 260 20.31 10.25 28.85
N GLN A 261 21.48 9.85 29.39
CA GLN A 261 22.71 9.80 28.62
C GLN A 261 22.63 8.69 27.59
N ARG A 262 22.69 9.08 26.31
CA ARG A 262 22.68 8.17 25.16
C ARG A 262 23.98 7.35 25.13
N GLY A 263 23.87 6.04 25.00
CA GLY A 263 24.98 5.23 24.49
C GLY A 263 25.09 5.46 22.99
N SER A 264 26.02 6.31 22.55
CA SER A 264 26.45 6.41 21.14
C SER A 264 25.32 6.53 20.10
N SER A 265 24.67 7.70 20.00
CA SER A 265 23.89 8.05 18.81
C SER A 265 24.75 8.94 17.90
N PRO A 266 24.99 8.58 16.63
CA PRO A 266 25.62 9.51 15.70
C PRO A 266 24.69 10.71 15.50
N ARG A 267 25.14 11.90 15.95
CA ARG A 267 24.42 13.18 15.80
C ARG A 267 24.31 13.67 14.35
N TYR A 268 24.92 12.94 13.42
CA TYR A 268 25.10 13.29 12.03
C TYR A 268 24.77 12.07 11.17
N TYR A 269 23.89 12.28 10.18
CA TYR A 269 23.58 11.27 9.17
C TYR A 269 24.06 11.79 7.83
N LEU A 270 24.82 10.98 7.09
CA LEU A 270 25.15 11.26 5.71
C LEU A 270 23.94 10.89 4.85
N SER A 271 23.43 11.85 4.08
CA SER A 271 22.44 11.62 3.03
C SER A 271 23.03 12.01 1.67
N PHE A 272 22.67 11.26 0.64
CA PHE A 272 23.08 11.53 -0.74
C PHE A 272 21.91 12.17 -1.48
N ILE A 273 22.10 13.37 -2.02
CA ILE A 273 21.13 13.98 -2.94
C ILE A 273 21.38 13.38 -4.32
N GLY A 274 20.39 12.67 -4.87
CA GLY A 274 20.37 12.37 -6.30
C GLY A 274 20.05 13.67 -7.04
N GLY A 275 20.91 14.07 -7.98
CA GLY A 275 20.68 15.24 -8.82
C GLY A 275 19.37 15.11 -9.58
N ASP A 276 18.64 16.23 -9.70
CA ASP A 276 17.45 16.32 -10.55
C ASP A 276 17.82 15.92 -11.98
N GLU A 277 16.99 15.09 -12.61
CA GLU A 277 17.19 14.57 -13.98
C GLU A 277 16.94 15.66 -15.04
N GLU A 278 17.71 16.74 -15.01
CA GLU A 278 17.83 17.71 -16.12
C GLU A 278 19.26 18.22 -16.28
N GLU A 279 20.25 17.33 -16.35
CA GLU A 279 21.57 17.72 -16.88
C GLU A 279 22.15 16.57 -17.73
N LYS A 280 22.11 16.79 -19.05
CA LYS A 280 22.86 16.00 -20.02
C LYS A 280 24.36 16.22 -19.81
N GLU A 281 25.10 15.13 -20.00
CA GLU A 281 26.56 15.01 -20.18
C GLU A 281 27.45 14.91 -18.92
N LEU A 282 27.93 13.68 -18.72
CA LEU A 282 29.32 13.29 -18.47
C LEU A 282 30.14 14.18 -17.51
N GLU A 283 29.92 14.00 -16.21
CA GLU A 283 30.99 13.98 -15.22
C GLU A 283 30.52 13.10 -14.06
N LEU A 284 31.39 12.19 -13.58
CA LEU A 284 31.20 11.46 -12.32
C LEU A 284 31.28 12.47 -11.17
N LYS A 285 30.27 13.34 -11.00
CA LYS A 285 30.14 14.18 -9.81
C LYS A 285 29.89 13.24 -8.64
N GLU A 286 30.78 13.25 -7.65
CA GLU A 286 30.54 12.59 -6.38
C GLU A 286 29.15 13.00 -5.86
N PRO A 287 28.32 12.07 -5.38
CA PRO A 287 27.00 12.41 -4.90
C PRO A 287 27.13 13.43 -3.78
N ASN A 288 26.43 14.57 -3.90
CA ASN A 288 26.47 15.64 -2.92
C ASN A 288 26.16 15.07 -1.53
N ARG A 289 27.18 15.05 -0.67
CA ARG A 289 27.10 14.59 0.71
C ARG A 289 26.47 15.68 1.54
N VAL A 290 25.24 15.47 1.99
CA VAL A 290 24.62 16.35 2.98
C VAL A 290 24.78 15.71 4.35
N VAL A 291 25.39 16.46 5.26
CA VAL A 291 25.42 16.13 6.68
C VAL A 291 24.13 16.68 7.27
N GLN A 292 23.17 15.80 7.53
CA GLN A 292 21.98 16.18 8.27
C GLN A 292 22.28 16.04 9.76
N MET A 293 22.34 17.18 10.45
CA MET A 293 22.38 17.22 11.91
C MET A 293 20.98 16.83 12.42
N ASP A 294 20.91 16.01 13.46
CA ASP A 294 19.66 15.84 14.25
C ASP A 294 19.41 17.17 14.96
N THR A 295 18.83 18.15 14.24
CA THR A 295 18.31 19.37 14.83
C THR A 295 17.06 18.97 15.59
N GLU A 296 17.25 18.47 16.81
CA GLU A 296 16.18 18.34 17.78
C GLU A 296 15.44 19.66 17.84
N ASN A 297 14.24 19.70 17.25
CA ASN A 297 13.43 20.91 17.25
C ASN A 297 13.18 21.31 18.71
N ALA A 298 13.35 22.59 19.06
CA ALA A 298 13.11 23.06 20.43
C ALA A 298 11.68 22.75 20.91
N ILE A 299 10.73 22.57 19.98
CA ILE A 299 9.34 22.12 20.22
C ILE A 299 9.30 20.75 20.93
N ILE A 300 10.33 19.89 20.76
CA ILE A 300 10.45 18.58 21.43
C ILE A 300 10.50 18.72 22.95
N TYR A 301 11.00 19.84 23.47
CA TYR A 301 11.01 20.13 24.90
C TYR A 301 9.71 20.78 25.39
N GLN A 302 8.83 21.17 24.48
CA GLN A 302 7.53 21.79 24.77
C GLN A 302 6.37 20.80 24.66
N LYS A 303 6.54 19.72 23.88
CA LYS A 303 5.51 18.71 23.61
C LYS A 303 6.00 17.31 23.97
N THR A 304 5.09 16.45 24.42
CA THR A 304 5.43 15.08 24.79
C THR A 304 5.86 14.29 23.55
N CYS A 305 7.03 13.68 23.63
CA CYS A 305 7.62 12.87 22.58
C CYS A 305 7.86 11.45 23.10
N LEU A 306 7.45 10.45 22.34
CA LEU A 306 7.81 9.06 22.58
C LEU A 306 8.80 8.62 21.52
N ASP A 307 9.91 7.99 21.90
CA ASP A 307 10.87 7.47 20.95
C ASP A 307 11.38 6.07 21.28
N HIS A 308 11.91 5.44 20.25
CA HIS A 308 12.65 4.19 20.31
C HIS A 308 13.89 4.31 19.42
N TYR A 309 15.06 4.21 20.04
CA TYR A 309 16.33 4.05 19.35
C TYR A 309 16.70 2.57 19.34
N PHE A 310 17.23 2.11 18.20
CA PHE A 310 17.70 0.75 18.08
C PHE A 310 19.19 0.73 18.42
N ASP A 311 19.58 -0.07 19.43
CA ASP A 311 21.00 -0.26 19.80
C ASP A 311 21.81 -0.82 18.62
N GLN A 312 21.19 -1.68 17.83
CA GLN A 312 21.65 -2.11 16.52
C GLN A 312 20.55 -1.77 15.50
N PRO A 313 20.86 -1.01 14.42
CA PRO A 313 19.83 -0.56 13.49
C PRO A 313 19.07 -1.73 12.88
N LEU A 314 17.75 -1.60 12.80
CA LEU A 314 16.91 -2.64 12.22
C LEU A 314 17.01 -2.56 10.70
N ARG A 315 17.62 -3.56 10.07
CA ARG A 315 17.69 -3.64 8.61
C ARG A 315 16.34 -4.08 8.04
N VAL A 316 15.74 -3.24 7.20
CA VAL A 316 14.47 -3.50 6.52
C VAL A 316 14.60 -3.37 5.00
N THR A 317 13.84 -4.16 4.23
CA THR A 317 13.96 -4.18 2.75
C THR A 317 12.60 -4.27 2.06
N GLY A 318 12.46 -3.58 0.93
CA GLY A 318 11.25 -3.62 0.10
C GLY A 318 10.04 -2.98 0.78
N ASP A 319 8.92 -3.69 0.79
CA ASP A 319 7.64 -3.28 1.35
C ASP A 319 7.59 -3.55 2.87
N VAL A 320 7.54 -2.47 3.64
CA VAL A 320 7.58 -2.49 5.11
C VAL A 320 6.26 -1.98 5.66
N ARG A 321 5.76 -2.63 6.71
CA ARG A 321 4.60 -2.21 7.49
C ARG A 321 5.00 -1.98 8.93
N VAL A 322 4.54 -0.86 9.51
CA VAL A 322 4.70 -0.58 10.94
C VAL A 322 3.33 -0.38 11.56
N ILE A 323 2.98 -1.21 12.54
CA ILE A 323 1.70 -1.17 13.25
C ILE A 323 1.92 -0.70 14.69
N PHE A 324 1.11 0.25 15.16
CA PHE A 324 1.18 0.80 16.50
C PHE A 324 0.00 0.34 17.37
N TYR A 325 0.27 0.08 18.65
CA TYR A 325 -0.66 -0.47 19.63
C TYR A 325 -0.59 0.27 20.95
N GLU A 326 -1.73 0.40 21.63
CA GLU A 326 -1.83 1.01 22.96
C GLU A 326 -1.16 0.14 24.03
N LYS A 327 -1.26 -1.19 23.88
CA LYS A 327 -0.70 -2.21 24.78
C LYS A 327 -0.11 -3.33 23.94
N MET A 328 0.85 -4.08 24.49
CA MET A 328 1.46 -5.25 23.83
C MET A 328 0.43 -6.21 23.23
N PHE A 329 -0.65 -6.43 23.98
CA PHE A 329 -1.83 -7.18 23.54
C PHE A 329 -3.04 -6.26 23.67
N GLY A 330 -3.30 -5.48 22.62
CA GLY A 330 -4.32 -4.45 22.61
C GLY A 330 -4.82 -4.11 21.22
N GLY A 331 -5.82 -3.23 21.15
CA GLY A 331 -6.32 -2.72 19.89
C GLY A 331 -5.27 -1.91 19.14
N ARG A 332 -5.18 -2.11 17.82
CA ARG A 332 -4.36 -1.29 16.93
C ARG A 332 -4.81 0.17 16.99
N LEU A 333 -3.84 1.08 17.12
CA LEU A 333 -4.06 2.53 17.08
C LEU A 333 -4.15 3.01 15.63
N PHE A 334 -3.09 2.73 14.87
CA PHE A 334 -2.89 3.07 13.46
C PHE A 334 -1.72 2.26 12.90
N TYR A 335 -1.47 2.35 11.60
CA TYR A 335 -0.30 1.77 10.96
C TYR A 335 0.11 2.57 9.73
N CYS A 336 1.26 2.27 9.15
CA CYS A 336 1.65 2.75 7.84
C CYS A 336 2.34 1.63 7.06
N CYS A 337 2.27 1.71 5.73
CA CYS A 337 3.08 0.89 4.83
C CYS A 337 3.85 1.83 3.90
N PHE A 338 5.11 1.49 3.63
CA PHE A 338 5.99 2.23 2.74
C PHE A 338 6.96 1.26 2.07
N ASN A 339 7.58 1.70 0.98
CA ASN A 339 8.61 0.93 0.31
C ASN A 339 9.96 1.65 0.46
N THR A 340 10.95 0.90 0.94
CA THR A 340 12.31 1.38 1.24
C THR A 340 13.03 2.04 0.06
N ALA A 341 12.69 1.66 -1.17
CA ALA A 341 13.30 2.26 -2.36
C ALA A 341 12.89 3.72 -2.60
N PHE A 342 11.76 4.15 -2.05
CA PHE A 342 11.23 5.52 -2.21
C PHE A 342 11.64 6.44 -1.07
N ILE A 343 12.43 5.94 -0.12
CA ILE A 343 13.02 6.74 0.95
C ILE A 343 14.23 7.46 0.38
N ARG A 344 14.02 8.70 -0.10
CA ARG A 344 15.07 9.56 -0.67
C ARG A 344 15.97 10.15 0.41
N ASN A 345 15.35 10.72 1.44
CA ASN A 345 16.05 11.28 2.58
C ASN A 345 16.17 10.22 3.67
N SER A 346 17.14 10.36 4.57
CA SER A 346 17.28 9.54 5.79
C SER A 346 16.07 9.65 6.73
N LEU A 347 14.98 10.33 6.35
CA LEU A 347 13.83 10.63 7.18
C LEU A 347 12.53 10.39 6.42
N LEU A 348 11.62 9.62 7.02
CA LEU A 348 10.22 9.50 6.60
C LEU A 348 9.33 10.05 7.71
N GLN A 349 8.61 11.14 7.41
CA GLN A 349 7.66 11.77 8.31
C GLN A 349 6.25 11.59 7.78
N LEU A 350 5.33 11.22 8.66
CA LEU A 350 3.92 10.98 8.34
C LEU A 350 3.04 11.71 9.35
N THR A 351 2.21 12.60 8.84
CA THR A 351 1.16 13.25 9.63
C THR A 351 0.03 12.27 9.96
N MET A 352 -0.87 12.64 10.88
CA MET A 352 -2.03 11.80 11.20
C MET A 352 -2.90 11.46 9.97
N GLY A 353 -3.00 12.36 8.99
CA GLY A 353 -3.76 12.15 7.76
C GLY A 353 -3.15 11.11 6.82
N GLU A 354 -1.87 10.78 7.01
CA GLU A 354 -1.10 9.84 6.19
C GLU A 354 -0.93 8.46 6.84
N LEU A 355 -1.55 8.28 8.01
CA LEU A 355 -1.60 7.02 8.75
C LEU A 355 -2.89 6.24 8.45
N ASP A 356 -2.75 4.94 8.39
CA ASP A 356 -3.83 4.03 8.06
C ASP A 356 -4.69 3.70 9.28
N LYS A 357 -6.00 3.72 9.07
CA LYS A 357 -7.04 3.28 10.03
C LYS A 357 -6.89 3.90 11.42
N VAL A 358 -6.54 5.18 11.50
CA VAL A 358 -6.54 5.92 12.76
C VAL A 358 -7.95 5.89 13.35
N GLY A 359 -8.13 5.11 14.42
CA GLY A 359 -9.42 4.96 15.11
C GLY A 359 -9.69 6.11 16.09
N LYS A 360 -10.79 6.02 16.85
CA LYS A 360 -11.07 6.96 17.95
C LYS A 360 -9.92 6.99 18.98
N LYS A 361 -9.39 5.81 19.33
CA LYS A 361 -8.25 5.66 20.24
C LYS A 361 -6.94 6.23 19.68
N GLY A 362 -6.67 6.01 18.39
CA GLY A 362 -5.51 6.62 17.73
C GLY A 362 -5.59 8.14 17.77
N ARG A 363 -6.76 8.71 17.41
CA ARG A 363 -7.00 10.16 17.47
C ARG A 363 -6.92 10.73 18.90
N SER A 364 -7.32 9.98 19.92
CA SER A 364 -7.30 10.50 21.30
C SER A 364 -5.90 10.63 21.90
N ILE A 365 -4.89 9.99 21.29
CA ILE A 365 -3.50 10.08 21.74
C ILE A 365 -2.64 10.97 20.83
N CYS A 366 -3.14 11.36 19.66
CA CYS A 366 -2.44 12.22 18.71
C CYS A 366 -2.88 13.67 18.92
N GLY A 367 -1.95 14.53 19.34
CA GLY A 367 -2.16 15.98 19.43
C GLY A 367 -2.30 16.65 18.05
N PRO A 368 -2.57 17.97 18.02
CA PRO A 368 -2.80 18.71 16.78
C PRO A 368 -1.60 18.71 15.83
N ASP A 369 -0.38 18.68 16.36
CA ASP A 369 0.87 18.66 15.57
C ASP A 369 1.52 17.26 15.57
N PHE A 370 0.69 16.21 15.70
CA PHE A 370 1.18 14.84 15.70
C PHE A 370 1.93 14.50 14.40
N CYS A 371 3.10 13.89 14.56
CA CYS A 371 3.92 13.38 13.47
C CYS A 371 4.60 12.06 13.87
N LEU A 372 4.47 11.05 13.02
CA LEU A 372 5.30 9.84 13.07
C LEU A 372 6.57 10.07 12.26
N GLU A 373 7.71 9.82 12.86
CA GLU A 373 9.01 9.94 12.23
C GLU A 373 9.77 8.61 12.27
N LEU A 374 10.25 8.18 11.11
CA LEU A 374 11.12 7.03 10.94
C LEU A 374 12.46 7.51 10.37
N LEU A 375 13.53 7.31 11.12
CA LEU A 375 14.88 7.73 10.75
C LEU A 375 15.68 6.54 10.23
N PHE A 376 16.18 6.66 9.01
CA PHE A 376 16.96 5.66 8.32
C PHE A 376 18.42 6.10 8.16
N GLY A 377 19.31 5.12 8.01
CA GLY A 377 20.70 5.36 7.62
C GLY A 377 20.80 5.75 6.13
N PRO A 378 21.99 6.19 5.69
CA PRO A 378 22.26 6.49 4.29
C PRO A 378 21.86 5.33 3.37
N ALA A 379 21.44 5.68 2.16
CA ALA A 379 21.29 4.69 1.11
C ALA A 379 22.63 4.01 0.81
N ASN A 380 22.66 2.67 0.80
CA ASN A 380 23.81 1.85 0.38
C ASN A 380 25.09 1.97 1.23
N ALA A 381 24.99 1.86 2.56
CA ALA A 381 26.15 1.82 3.47
C ALA A 381 27.17 0.67 3.20
N LYS A 382 26.90 -0.24 2.26
CA LYS A 382 27.83 -1.34 1.88
C LYS A 382 29.06 -0.90 1.08
N HIS A 383 29.20 0.38 0.73
CA HIS A 383 30.36 0.88 -0.02
C HIS A 383 31.30 1.83 0.73
N SER A 384 31.12 2.08 2.03
CA SER A 384 31.90 3.13 2.70
C SER A 384 32.59 2.77 4.02
N PHE A 385 32.86 1.49 4.28
CA PHE A 385 33.78 1.09 5.35
C PHE A 385 34.80 0.07 4.84
N ARG A 386 35.73 0.53 3.99
CA ARG A 386 37.11 0.08 4.11
C ARG A 386 37.82 1.15 4.91
N SER A 387 38.01 0.90 6.19
CA SER A 387 38.94 1.66 7.03
C SER A 387 40.31 1.62 6.38
N SER A 388 40.81 2.77 5.94
CA SER A 388 42.23 2.98 5.68
C SER A 388 42.94 2.96 7.03
N SER A 389 43.29 1.77 7.49
CA SER A 389 44.20 1.57 8.62
C SER A 389 44.91 0.24 8.40
N ASP A 390 45.81 0.24 7.42
CA ASP A 390 46.94 -0.67 7.30
C ASP A 390 47.99 0.11 6.51
N GLU A 391 48.59 1.11 7.16
CA GLU A 391 49.94 1.54 6.79
C GLU A 391 50.90 0.58 7.49
N ASP A 392 51.34 -0.43 6.74
CA ASP A 392 52.50 -1.23 7.10
C ASP A 392 53.73 -0.32 7.09
N VAL A 393 54.17 0.06 8.29
CA VAL A 393 55.51 0.58 8.54
C VAL A 393 56.47 -0.60 8.42
N ALA A 394 56.99 -0.84 7.22
CA ALA A 394 58.22 -1.60 7.04
C ALA A 394 59.40 -0.64 7.23
N SER A 395 60.13 -0.83 8.33
CA SER A 395 61.41 -0.21 8.61
C SER A 395 62.50 -0.76 7.68
N ASP A 396 63.14 0.14 6.93
CA ASP A 396 64.50 -0.08 6.42
C ASP A 396 65.49 0.22 7.57
N ASP A 397 66.17 -0.84 8.03
CA ASP A 397 67.56 -0.96 8.52
C ASP A 397 67.74 -2.09 9.55
#